data_AF-A0A368F3D3-F1
#
_entry.id   AF-A0A368F3D3-F1
#
_cell.length_a   1.000
_cell.length_b   1.000
_cell.length_c   1.000
_cell.angle_alpha   90.00
_cell.angle_beta   90.00
_cell.angle_gamma   90.00
#
_symmetry.space_group_name_H-M   'P 1'
#
loop_
_entity.id
_entity.type
_entity.pdbx_description
1 polymer ?
#
loop_
_entity_poly.entity_id
_entity_poly.type
_entity_poly.pdbx_seq_one_letter_code
_entity_poly.pdbx_strand_id
1 'polypeptide(L)'
;MKANDISQWEATIKHELIHAFVFSTSLFPKYQLAKGPSKKIGSIVLVPGVIEQFTRLDWETAGGIVSHNVFMMVTPKVREEARNYFKCPDLEGAEIENQGAEGTAGCHWEKRVFENEAMSGVATQVYALSRLTLALFEDSGWYIVNYDKAEEMIWGHELGCNFAKQSCLTWMRKNQNNPYPFCTVLTDTRCSSNRKAKVRCNLFDATKNMSKEFDYNIPNLFMDKRKHPIHGYGHIETADYCPYYRVYGEFSTQDHGADTRCTYPDNMNYNNYSLETALLY
;
A
#
# COMPACT_ATOMS: atom_id res chain seq x y z
N MET A 1 -13.13 27.40 -4.71
CA MET A 1 -12.43 26.10 -4.56
C MET A 1 -13.47 25.07 -4.19
N LYS A 2 -13.53 23.90 -4.86
CA LYS A 2 -14.48 22.85 -4.47
C LYS A 2 -13.95 22.15 -3.21
N ALA A 3 -14.83 21.63 -2.36
CA ALA A 3 -14.46 21.12 -1.03
C ALA A 3 -13.40 20.00 -1.05
N ASN A 4 -13.47 19.11 -2.04
CA ASN A 4 -12.48 18.04 -2.17
C ASN A 4 -11.14 18.52 -2.81
N ASP A 5 -11.09 19.66 -3.52
CA ASP A 5 -9.80 20.21 -3.96
C ASP A 5 -9.00 20.61 -2.71
N ILE A 6 -9.68 21.22 -1.73
CA ILE A 6 -9.09 21.64 -0.46
C ILE A 6 -8.56 20.43 0.33
N SER A 7 -9.28 19.30 0.36
CA SER A 7 -8.80 18.10 1.06
C SER A 7 -7.57 17.47 0.41
N GLN A 8 -7.46 17.51 -0.93
CA GLN A 8 -6.26 17.04 -1.62
C GLN A 8 -5.06 17.94 -1.32
N TRP A 9 -5.24 19.27 -1.38
CA TRP A 9 -4.19 20.21 -1.00
C TRP A 9 -3.75 20.04 0.46
N GLU A 10 -4.69 19.85 1.38
CA GLU A 10 -4.38 19.59 2.78
C GLU A 10 -3.56 18.31 2.97
N ALA A 11 -3.92 17.23 2.28
CA ALA A 11 -3.17 15.98 2.31
C ALA A 11 -1.74 16.16 1.77
N THR A 12 -1.58 16.85 0.63
CA THR A 12 -0.25 17.15 0.06
C THR A 12 0.58 18.02 1.00
N ILE A 13 0.00 19.05 1.62
CA ILE A 13 0.75 19.90 2.57
C ILE A 13 1.20 19.07 3.77
N LYS A 14 0.33 18.23 4.33
CA LYS A 14 0.69 17.32 5.43
C LYS A 14 1.84 16.39 5.02
N HIS A 15 1.78 15.80 3.83
CA HIS A 15 2.81 14.92 3.29
C HIS A 15 4.18 15.60 3.23
N GLU A 16 4.26 16.78 2.61
CA GLU A 16 5.51 17.53 2.50
C GLU A 16 6.05 18.01 3.86
N LEU A 17 5.16 18.37 4.79
CA LEU A 17 5.57 18.69 6.16
C LEU A 17 6.17 17.49 6.88
N ILE A 18 5.64 16.28 6.67
CA ILE A 18 6.18 15.06 7.28
C ILE A 18 7.59 14.77 6.77
N HIS A 19 7.89 14.99 5.48
CA HIS A 19 9.26 14.92 4.97
C HIS A 19 10.20 15.90 5.65
N ALA A 20 9.76 17.15 5.81
CA ALA A 20 10.54 18.20 6.47
C ALA A 20 10.78 17.91 7.96
N PHE A 21 9.82 17.25 8.62
CA PHE A 21 9.86 17.03 10.05
C PHE A 21 10.54 15.73 10.47
N VAL A 22 10.37 14.64 9.72
CA VAL A 22 10.84 13.33 10.19
C VAL A 22 11.21 12.37 9.07
N PHE A 23 10.46 12.32 7.96
CA PHE A 23 10.57 11.25 6.98
C PHE A 23 11.42 11.66 5.77
N SER A 24 12.73 11.80 5.94
CA SER A 24 13.63 12.02 4.80
C SER A 24 15.01 11.43 4.98
N THR A 25 15.65 11.09 3.87
CA THR A 25 16.98 10.44 3.85
C THR A 25 18.07 11.26 4.54
N SER A 26 17.94 12.59 4.56
CA SER A 26 18.85 13.50 5.26
C SER A 26 18.62 13.58 6.77
N LEU A 27 17.45 13.14 7.25
CA LEU A 27 17.04 13.17 8.65
C LEU A 27 17.34 11.85 9.36
N PHE A 28 17.23 10.69 8.70
CA PHE A 28 17.42 9.39 9.36
C PHE A 28 18.77 9.23 10.08
N PRO A 29 19.92 9.68 9.54
CA PRO A 29 21.19 9.59 10.27
C PRO A 29 21.24 10.44 11.55
N LYS A 30 20.30 11.37 11.73
CA LYS A 30 20.18 12.26 12.89
C LYS A 30 19.21 11.74 13.95
N TYR A 31 18.51 10.64 13.69
CA TYR A 31 17.65 10.00 14.68
C TYR A 31 18.50 9.54 15.86
N GLN A 32 17.96 9.63 17.08
CA GLN A 32 18.68 9.18 18.28
C GLN A 32 19.03 7.68 18.24
N LEU A 33 18.24 6.91 17.47
CA LEU A 33 18.40 5.47 17.28
C LEU A 33 19.42 5.08 16.21
N ALA A 34 19.93 6.04 15.43
CA ALA A 34 20.90 5.78 14.37
C ALA A 34 22.23 5.26 14.95
N LYS A 35 22.75 4.19 14.36
CA LYS A 35 23.98 3.52 14.79
C LYS A 35 24.99 3.53 13.65
N GLY A 36 26.19 4.00 13.93
CA GLY A 36 27.30 3.93 12.98
C GLY A 36 27.07 4.74 11.69
N PRO A 37 27.94 4.55 10.67
CA PRO A 37 27.88 5.31 9.43
C PRO A 37 26.76 4.81 8.51
N SER A 38 26.14 5.75 7.79
CA SER A 38 25.17 5.45 6.74
C SER A 38 25.82 4.88 5.47
N LYS A 39 25.11 4.02 4.74
CA LYS A 39 25.56 3.44 3.47
C LYS A 39 24.51 3.64 2.38
N LYS A 40 24.88 4.25 1.25
CA LYS A 40 23.99 4.40 0.08
C LYS A 40 23.98 3.11 -0.76
N ILE A 41 22.81 2.61 -1.12
CA ILE A 41 22.58 1.49 -2.04
C ILE A 41 21.52 1.94 -3.05
N GLY A 42 21.94 2.23 -4.29
CA GLY A 42 21.06 2.86 -5.27
C GLY A 42 20.54 4.20 -4.75
N SER A 43 19.21 4.37 -4.71
CA SER A 43 18.53 5.54 -4.16
C SER A 43 18.32 5.47 -2.64
N ILE A 44 18.53 4.32 -2.01
CA ILE A 44 18.27 4.11 -0.58
C ILE A 44 19.50 4.44 0.27
N VAL A 45 19.29 5.06 1.42
CA VAL A 45 20.32 5.28 2.44
C VAL A 45 20.05 4.37 3.63
N LEU A 46 20.88 3.33 3.78
CA LEU A 46 20.86 2.49 4.97
C LEU A 46 21.46 3.25 6.14
N VAL A 47 20.79 3.18 7.28
CA VAL A 47 21.21 3.78 8.54
C VAL A 47 21.03 2.71 9.60
N PRO A 48 22.10 2.04 10.08
CA PRO A 48 21.94 0.92 11.00
C PRO A 48 21.11 1.31 12.23
N GLY A 49 20.17 0.46 12.65
CA GLY A 49 19.20 0.77 13.70
C GLY A 49 18.00 1.65 13.28
N VAL A 50 17.98 2.18 12.06
CA VAL A 50 16.87 2.98 11.51
C VAL A 50 16.35 2.37 10.21
N ILE A 51 17.18 2.28 9.15
CA ILE A 51 16.85 1.60 7.88
C ILE A 51 17.82 0.45 7.65
N GLU A 52 17.27 -0.75 7.50
CA GLU A 52 18.04 -1.97 7.21
C GLU A 52 17.44 -2.73 6.02
N GLN A 53 18.29 -3.49 5.33
CA GLN A 53 17.89 -4.31 4.20
C GLN A 53 17.66 -5.76 4.64
N PHE A 54 16.59 -6.37 4.14
CA PHE A 54 16.28 -7.79 4.32
C PHE A 54 16.03 -8.44 2.96
N THR A 55 16.15 -9.76 2.89
CA THR A 55 15.89 -10.53 1.68
C THR A 55 14.75 -11.52 1.93
N ARG A 56 13.69 -11.42 1.13
CA ARG A 56 12.62 -12.43 1.03
C ARG A 56 13.10 -13.53 0.09
N LEU A 57 13.06 -14.78 0.54
CA LEU A 57 13.52 -15.95 -0.23
C LEU A 57 12.37 -16.72 -0.89
N ASP A 58 11.15 -16.30 -0.60
CA ASP A 58 9.88 -16.92 -0.96
C ASP A 58 9.00 -15.97 -1.78
N TRP A 59 9.62 -15.07 -2.55
CA TRP A 59 8.93 -14.15 -3.43
C TRP A 59 8.46 -14.86 -4.70
N GLU A 60 7.16 -15.08 -4.81
CA GLU A 60 6.58 -15.85 -5.91
C GLU A 60 6.33 -14.96 -7.14
N THR A 61 6.77 -15.44 -8.31
CA THR A 61 6.53 -14.82 -9.62
C THR A 61 6.03 -15.88 -10.62
N ALA A 62 5.63 -15.46 -11.82
CA ALA A 62 5.28 -16.35 -12.91
C ALA A 62 6.42 -17.29 -13.31
N GLY A 63 7.67 -16.85 -13.14
CA GLY A 63 8.88 -17.63 -13.43
C GLY A 63 9.33 -18.57 -12.31
N GLY A 64 8.63 -18.58 -11.17
CA GLY A 64 9.00 -19.35 -9.98
C GLY A 64 9.35 -18.46 -8.77
N ILE A 65 9.94 -19.07 -7.75
CA ILE A 65 10.36 -18.35 -6.54
C ILE A 65 11.70 -17.67 -6.79
N VAL A 66 11.80 -16.39 -6.44
CA VAL A 66 13.02 -15.59 -6.53
C VAL A 66 13.38 -14.96 -5.19
N SER A 67 14.63 -14.53 -5.05
CA SER A 67 15.02 -13.64 -3.97
C SER A 67 14.57 -12.22 -4.26
N HIS A 68 13.99 -11.52 -3.28
CA HIS A 68 13.59 -10.13 -3.41
C HIS A 68 14.09 -9.32 -2.21
N ASN A 69 14.76 -8.18 -2.46
CA ASN A 69 15.30 -7.34 -1.40
C ASN A 69 14.30 -6.26 -1.01
N VAL A 70 14.06 -6.14 0.29
CA VAL A 70 13.19 -5.11 0.88
C VAL A 70 13.99 -4.26 1.85
N PHE A 71 13.57 -3.01 2.02
CA PHE A 71 14.16 -2.07 2.97
C PHE A 71 13.14 -1.79 4.06
N MET A 72 13.55 -1.84 5.32
CA MET A 72 12.64 -1.72 6.46
C MET A 72 13.07 -0.58 7.37
N MET A 73 12.13 0.24 7.80
CA MET A 73 12.27 1.06 9.01
C MET A 73 12.20 0.14 10.22
N VAL A 74 13.34 -0.08 10.87
CA VAL A 74 13.50 -1.06 11.95
C VAL A 74 13.44 -0.45 13.36
N THR A 75 13.08 0.83 13.46
CA THR A 75 12.99 1.53 14.74
C THR A 75 11.92 0.91 15.65
N PRO A 76 12.08 0.93 16.99
CA PRO A 76 11.28 0.12 17.91
C PRO A 76 9.77 0.34 17.82
N LYS A 77 9.30 1.59 17.82
CA LYS A 77 7.86 1.90 17.75
C LYS A 77 7.28 1.63 16.37
N VAL A 78 8.01 1.97 15.31
CA VAL A 78 7.55 1.65 13.94
C VAL A 78 7.40 0.14 13.77
N ARG A 79 8.36 -0.65 14.26
CA ARG A 79 8.28 -2.12 14.25
C ARG A 79 7.09 -2.61 15.07
N GLU A 80 6.88 -2.08 16.28
CA GLU A 80 5.75 -2.44 17.15
C GLU A 80 4.41 -2.21 16.44
N GLU A 81 4.20 -1.01 15.88
CA GLU A 81 2.97 -0.65 15.18
C GLU A 81 2.77 -1.45 13.89
N ALA A 82 3.83 -1.71 13.11
CA ALA A 82 3.73 -2.55 11.90
C ALA A 82 3.32 -4.00 12.24
N ARG A 83 3.91 -4.58 13.30
CA ARG A 83 3.54 -5.93 13.77
C ARG A 83 2.09 -5.99 14.24
N ASN A 84 1.65 -4.99 14.99
CA ASN A 84 0.28 -4.89 15.48
C ASN A 84 -0.72 -4.71 14.33
N TYR A 85 -0.38 -3.85 13.36
CA TYR A 85 -1.21 -3.54 12.20
C TYR A 85 -1.45 -4.76 11.32
N PHE A 86 -0.40 -5.50 10.96
CA PHE A 86 -0.54 -6.69 10.12
C PHE A 86 -0.88 -7.97 10.89
N LYS A 87 -0.81 -7.99 12.24
CA LYS A 87 -0.79 -9.23 13.05
C LYS A 87 0.32 -10.19 12.64
N CYS A 88 1.53 -9.64 12.48
CA CYS A 88 2.71 -10.39 12.08
C CYS A 88 3.84 -10.19 13.10
N PRO A 89 3.99 -11.06 14.12
CA PRO A 89 4.88 -10.80 15.26
C PRO A 89 6.38 -10.84 14.93
N ASP A 90 6.78 -11.50 13.83
CA ASP A 90 8.16 -11.61 13.38
C ASP A 90 8.54 -10.56 12.32
N LEU A 91 7.64 -9.64 11.96
CA LEU A 91 7.93 -8.59 11.00
C LEU A 91 9.09 -7.70 11.49
N GLU A 92 10.03 -7.39 10.61
CA GLU A 92 11.30 -6.75 11.00
C GLU A 92 11.18 -5.24 11.23
N GLY A 93 10.11 -4.63 10.69
CA GLY A 93 9.88 -3.20 10.67
C GLY A 93 8.71 -2.84 9.76
N ALA A 94 8.70 -1.60 9.27
CA ALA A 94 7.79 -1.16 8.22
C ALA A 94 8.54 -1.01 6.90
N GLU A 95 7.99 -1.57 5.84
CA GLU A 95 8.63 -1.57 4.52
C GLU A 95 8.67 -0.18 3.90
N ILE A 96 9.82 0.17 3.32
CA ILE A 96 10.13 1.45 2.68
C ILE A 96 10.13 1.26 1.18
N GLU A 97 9.51 2.20 0.49
CA GLU A 97 9.44 2.27 -0.97
C GLU A 97 10.83 2.17 -1.60
N ASN A 98 10.99 1.23 -2.53
CA ASN A 98 12.25 0.95 -3.21
C ASN A 98 12.22 1.24 -4.71
N GLN A 99 11.07 1.65 -5.26
CA GLN A 99 10.88 2.02 -6.66
C GLN A 99 10.67 3.53 -6.83
N GLY A 100 10.64 3.99 -8.08
CA GLY A 100 10.55 5.41 -8.43
C GLY A 100 11.91 6.14 -8.43
N ALA A 101 11.85 7.47 -8.50
CA ALA A 101 13.04 8.33 -8.58
C ALA A 101 13.68 8.55 -7.19
N GLU A 102 14.81 9.28 -7.15
CA GLU A 102 15.53 9.63 -5.91
C GLU A 102 14.67 10.40 -4.88
N GLY A 103 13.58 11.05 -5.34
CA GLY A 103 12.61 11.73 -4.46
C GLY A 103 11.49 10.82 -3.92
N THR A 104 11.44 9.55 -4.33
CA THR A 104 10.37 8.60 -3.97
C THR A 104 10.95 7.44 -3.16
N ALA A 105 11.94 6.75 -3.72
CA ALA A 105 12.58 5.61 -3.07
C ALA A 105 13.32 6.05 -1.80
N GLY A 106 13.06 5.37 -0.68
CA GLY A 106 13.78 5.57 0.57
C GLY A 106 13.20 6.61 1.53
N CYS A 107 12.19 7.38 1.13
CA CYS A 107 11.54 8.39 1.98
C CYS A 107 10.01 8.23 2.07
N HIS A 108 9.49 7.09 1.62
CA HIS A 108 8.07 6.76 1.65
C HIS A 108 7.85 5.34 2.16
N TRP A 109 6.65 5.06 2.66
CA TRP A 109 6.20 3.70 2.95
C TRP A 109 5.92 2.95 1.65
N GLU A 110 6.24 1.66 1.63
CA GLU A 110 5.98 0.76 0.51
C GLU A 110 4.49 0.68 0.19
N LYS A 111 4.10 1.15 -1.01
CA LYS A 111 2.69 1.30 -1.35
C LYS A 111 1.97 -0.04 -1.48
N ARG A 112 2.66 -1.14 -1.86
CA ARG A 112 2.06 -2.49 -1.90
C ARG A 112 1.41 -2.85 -0.57
N VAL A 113 2.05 -2.53 0.55
CA VAL A 113 1.57 -2.92 1.89
C VAL A 113 0.93 -1.78 2.68
N PHE A 114 1.12 -0.52 2.28
CA PHE A 114 0.62 0.68 2.96
C PHE A 114 -0.14 1.65 2.03
N GLU A 115 -0.98 1.14 1.13
CA GLU A 115 -1.62 1.93 0.08
C GLU A 115 -2.37 3.19 0.57
N ASN A 116 -3.05 3.12 1.72
CA ASN A 116 -3.82 4.26 2.28
C ASN A 116 -3.02 5.14 3.25
N GLU A 117 -1.71 4.95 3.38
CA GLU A 117 -0.88 5.76 4.28
C GLU A 117 -0.54 7.10 3.61
N ALA A 118 -0.58 8.19 4.39
CA ALA A 118 -0.30 9.54 3.93
C ALA A 118 1.08 9.70 3.27
N MET A 119 2.06 8.89 3.65
CA MET A 119 3.45 8.86 3.19
C MET A 119 3.74 7.69 2.24
N SER A 120 2.73 7.15 1.57
CA SER A 120 2.96 6.32 0.38
C SER A 120 3.42 7.18 -0.80
N GLY A 121 4.37 6.68 -1.61
CA GLY A 121 5.11 7.49 -2.60
C GLY A 121 4.29 8.02 -3.79
N VAL A 122 3.03 7.62 -3.92
CA VAL A 122 2.12 8.13 -4.94
C VAL A 122 0.78 8.45 -4.29
N ALA A 123 0.36 9.71 -4.47
CA ALA A 123 -0.91 10.24 -4.03
C ALA A 123 -2.10 9.30 -4.34
N THR A 124 -2.96 9.10 -3.35
CA THR A 124 -4.13 8.21 -3.43
C THR A 124 -5.41 8.98 -3.15
N GLN A 125 -6.57 8.34 -3.14
CA GLN A 125 -7.80 9.01 -2.72
C GLN A 125 -7.99 9.00 -1.19
N VAL A 126 -7.14 8.28 -0.44
CA VAL A 126 -7.25 8.11 1.02
C VAL A 126 -5.87 8.23 1.64
N TYR A 127 -5.66 9.30 2.40
CA TYR A 127 -4.39 9.61 3.07
C TYR A 127 -4.60 9.57 4.57
N ALA A 128 -4.25 8.45 5.21
CA ALA A 128 -4.30 8.33 6.65
C ALA A 128 -2.95 8.72 7.25
N LEU A 129 -2.93 9.74 8.10
CA LEU A 129 -1.85 9.97 9.06
C LEU A 129 -1.93 8.89 10.14
N SER A 130 -1.31 7.76 9.87
CA SER A 130 -1.52 6.54 10.64
C SER A 130 -0.68 6.50 11.92
N ARG A 131 -0.99 5.51 12.78
CA ARG A 131 -0.14 5.15 13.93
C ARG A 131 1.31 4.84 13.50
N LEU A 132 1.52 4.36 12.28
CA LEU A 132 2.84 4.04 11.75
C LEU A 132 3.70 5.30 11.56
N THR A 133 3.17 6.31 10.90
CA THR A 133 3.87 7.59 10.73
C THR A 133 4.03 8.31 12.07
N LEU A 134 3.02 8.26 12.94
CA LEU A 134 3.14 8.77 14.31
C LEU A 134 4.27 8.09 15.11
N ALA A 135 4.43 6.78 14.97
CA ALA A 135 5.56 6.06 15.57
C ALA A 135 6.91 6.49 15.01
N LEU A 136 6.98 6.85 13.72
CA LEU A 136 8.20 7.42 13.14
C LEU A 136 8.57 8.76 13.79
N PHE A 137 7.59 9.63 14.04
CA PHE A 137 7.79 10.88 14.79
C PHE A 137 8.35 10.61 16.20
N GLU A 138 7.81 9.63 16.93
CA GLU A 138 8.31 9.27 18.27
C GLU A 138 9.73 8.69 18.22
N ASP A 139 9.99 7.72 17.34
CA ASP A 139 11.29 7.05 17.21
C ASP A 139 12.42 7.98 16.73
N SER A 140 12.09 9.11 16.10
CA SER A 140 13.09 10.15 15.80
C SER A 140 13.75 10.72 17.07
N GLY A 141 13.02 10.71 18.19
CA GLY A 141 13.41 11.32 19.45
C GLY A 141 13.18 12.84 19.52
N TRP A 142 12.49 13.44 18.54
CA TRP A 142 12.27 14.89 18.48
C TRP A 142 10.87 15.31 18.94
N TYR A 143 9.93 14.37 18.98
CA TYR A 143 8.51 14.67 19.22
C TYR A 143 7.91 13.75 20.27
N ILE A 144 6.94 14.30 21.00
CA ILE A 144 6.02 13.54 21.85
C ILE A 144 4.72 13.42 21.08
N VAL A 145 4.23 12.19 20.92
CA VAL A 145 3.16 11.89 19.98
C VAL A 145 1.88 11.48 20.71
N ASN A 146 0.75 11.98 20.24
CA ASN A 146 -0.56 11.55 20.70
C ASN A 146 -1.20 10.60 19.67
N TYR A 147 -1.13 9.30 19.94
CA TYR A 147 -1.69 8.28 19.05
C TYR A 147 -3.22 8.27 18.97
N ASP A 148 -3.94 8.93 19.88
CA ASP A 148 -5.41 9.06 19.80
C ASP A 148 -5.84 9.93 18.61
N LYS A 149 -4.88 10.62 17.96
CA LYS A 149 -5.09 11.39 16.73
C LYS A 149 -4.73 10.63 15.46
N ALA A 150 -4.30 9.37 15.56
CA ALA A 150 -4.03 8.55 14.41
C ALA A 150 -5.29 8.31 13.59
N GLU A 151 -5.17 8.39 12.27
CA GLU A 151 -6.22 8.01 11.34
C GLU A 151 -6.14 6.50 11.05
N GLU A 152 -7.30 5.88 10.86
CA GLU A 152 -7.38 4.45 10.60
C GLU A 152 -7.01 4.11 9.16
N MET A 153 -6.18 3.08 9.00
CA MET A 153 -5.92 2.44 7.72
C MET A 153 -6.66 1.11 7.65
N ILE A 154 -7.20 0.81 6.46
CA ILE A 154 -7.94 -0.44 6.21
C ILE A 154 -7.11 -1.38 5.33
N TRP A 155 -6.32 -0.82 4.41
CA TRP A 155 -5.45 -1.58 3.53
C TRP A 155 -4.41 -2.38 4.30
N GLY A 156 -4.48 -3.71 4.27
CA GLY A 156 -3.48 -4.56 4.93
C GLY A 156 -3.75 -4.84 6.41
N HIS A 157 -4.74 -4.20 7.03
CA HIS A 157 -5.05 -4.40 8.45
C HIS A 157 -5.39 -5.87 8.74
N GLU A 158 -4.64 -6.47 9.67
CA GLU A 158 -4.74 -7.86 10.14
C GLU A 158 -4.61 -8.94 9.04
N LEU A 159 -4.01 -8.62 7.88
CA LEU A 159 -3.85 -9.59 6.78
C LEU A 159 -2.68 -10.58 6.97
N GLY A 160 -1.93 -10.47 8.07
CA GLY A 160 -0.90 -11.42 8.47
C GLY A 160 0.40 -11.32 7.69
N CYS A 161 1.35 -12.19 8.07
CA CYS A 161 2.70 -12.19 7.51
C CYS A 161 2.76 -12.52 6.02
N ASN A 162 1.82 -13.32 5.49
CA ASN A 162 1.79 -13.64 4.07
C ASN A 162 1.55 -12.38 3.23
N PHE A 163 0.69 -11.47 3.69
CA PHE A 163 0.47 -10.19 3.02
C PHE A 163 1.68 -9.26 3.14
N ALA A 164 2.22 -9.13 4.35
CA ALA A 164 3.31 -8.19 4.63
C ALA A 164 4.65 -8.60 4.00
N LYS A 165 4.98 -9.90 3.96
CA LYS A 165 6.32 -10.39 3.63
C LYS A 165 6.45 -11.02 2.24
N GLN A 166 5.35 -11.47 1.62
CA GLN A 166 5.38 -12.19 0.34
C GLN A 166 4.81 -11.35 -0.81
N SER A 167 4.97 -11.82 -2.04
CA SER A 167 4.43 -11.15 -3.21
C SER A 167 2.90 -11.18 -3.21
N CYS A 168 2.29 -10.22 -3.92
CA CYS A 168 0.84 -10.23 -4.12
C CYS A 168 0.37 -11.45 -4.92
N LEU A 169 1.23 -12.08 -5.72
CA LEU A 169 0.91 -13.37 -6.35
C LEU A 169 0.64 -14.44 -5.28
N THR A 170 1.51 -14.57 -4.27
CA THR A 170 1.32 -15.53 -3.18
C THR A 170 0.00 -15.27 -2.45
N TRP A 171 -0.33 -14.00 -2.21
CA TRP A 171 -1.61 -13.61 -1.61
C TRP A 171 -2.80 -14.02 -2.48
N MET A 172 -2.81 -13.64 -3.76
CA MET A 172 -3.92 -13.91 -4.68
C MET A 172 -4.12 -15.42 -4.89
N ARG A 173 -3.04 -16.20 -4.92
CA ARG A 173 -3.11 -17.67 -5.00
C ARG A 173 -3.71 -18.32 -3.75
N LYS A 174 -3.43 -17.79 -2.56
CA LYS A 174 -3.99 -18.29 -1.30
C LYS A 174 -5.45 -17.87 -1.10
N ASN A 175 -5.85 -16.74 -1.68
CA ASN A 175 -7.16 -16.11 -1.48
C ASN A 175 -8.00 -16.09 -2.78
N GLN A 176 -8.07 -17.19 -3.53
CA GLN A 176 -8.69 -17.24 -4.86
C GLN A 176 -10.16 -16.77 -4.89
N ASN A 177 -10.92 -17.05 -3.83
CA ASN A 177 -12.33 -16.66 -3.72
C ASN A 177 -12.51 -15.16 -3.43
N ASN A 178 -11.56 -14.54 -2.74
CA ASN A 178 -11.62 -13.12 -2.39
C ASN A 178 -10.19 -12.58 -2.20
N PRO A 179 -9.50 -12.20 -3.29
CA PRO A 179 -8.12 -11.71 -3.23
C PRO A 179 -7.99 -10.29 -2.66
N TYR A 180 -9.09 -9.68 -2.20
CA TYR A 180 -9.10 -8.33 -1.64
C TYR A 180 -8.02 -8.18 -0.56
N PRO A 181 -7.22 -7.10 -0.57
CA PRO A 181 -7.44 -5.86 -1.33
C PRO A 181 -6.86 -5.87 -2.77
N PHE A 182 -6.12 -6.92 -3.15
CA PHE A 182 -5.71 -7.16 -4.53
C PHE A 182 -6.89 -7.62 -5.39
N CYS A 183 -6.71 -7.63 -6.71
CA CYS A 183 -7.76 -7.99 -7.65
C CYS A 183 -7.21 -8.76 -8.85
N THR A 184 -8.03 -9.69 -9.36
CA THR A 184 -7.65 -10.58 -10.47
C THR A 184 -8.54 -10.44 -11.70
N VAL A 185 -9.60 -9.63 -11.63
CA VAL A 185 -10.59 -9.49 -12.70
C VAL A 185 -10.54 -8.08 -13.29
N LEU A 186 -10.35 -8.01 -14.60
CA LEU A 186 -10.18 -6.77 -15.36
C LEU A 186 -11.40 -5.86 -15.18
N THR A 187 -11.16 -4.60 -14.82
CA THR A 187 -12.19 -3.58 -14.58
C THR A 187 -13.28 -3.97 -13.57
N ASP A 188 -13.03 -4.96 -12.70
CA ASP A 188 -13.99 -5.33 -11.67
C ASP A 188 -14.21 -4.17 -10.71
N THR A 189 -15.44 -4.02 -10.25
CA THR A 189 -15.86 -2.93 -9.37
C THR A 189 -16.63 -3.50 -8.20
N ARG A 190 -16.31 -3.03 -7.00
CA ARG A 190 -16.99 -3.42 -5.78
C ARG A 190 -16.98 -2.27 -4.78
N CYS A 191 -17.55 -2.51 -3.62
CA CYS A 191 -17.42 -1.60 -2.49
C CYS A 191 -16.17 -1.92 -1.67
N SER A 192 -15.55 -0.89 -1.11
CA SER A 192 -14.55 -1.04 -0.04
C SER A 192 -15.16 -1.82 1.13
N SER A 193 -14.33 -2.48 1.93
CA SER A 193 -14.79 -3.30 3.07
C SER A 193 -15.68 -2.52 4.06
N ASN A 194 -15.39 -1.24 4.27
CA ASN A 194 -16.19 -0.33 5.12
C ASN A 194 -17.38 0.33 4.40
N ARG A 195 -17.61 0.01 3.11
CA ARG A 195 -18.64 0.60 2.24
C ARG A 195 -18.58 2.13 2.08
N LYS A 196 -17.47 2.77 2.46
CA LYS A 196 -17.29 4.22 2.31
C LYS A 196 -16.89 4.64 0.90
N ALA A 197 -16.50 3.71 0.02
CA ALA A 197 -16.14 4.02 -1.36
C ALA A 197 -16.43 2.88 -2.35
N LYS A 198 -16.79 3.25 -3.57
CA LYS A 198 -16.71 2.41 -4.77
C LYS A 198 -15.26 2.31 -5.19
N VAL A 199 -14.79 1.08 -5.39
CA VAL A 199 -13.44 0.78 -5.84
C VAL A 199 -13.46 0.03 -7.17
N ARG A 200 -12.44 0.25 -8.00
CA ARG A 200 -12.22 -0.45 -9.26
C ARG A 200 -10.84 -1.09 -9.25
N CYS A 201 -10.78 -2.33 -9.74
CA CYS A 201 -9.53 -3.02 -10.01
C CYS A 201 -8.69 -2.24 -11.03
N ASN A 202 -7.45 -1.93 -10.67
CA ASN A 202 -6.51 -1.18 -11.52
C ASN A 202 -5.68 -2.09 -12.45
N LEU A 203 -6.11 -3.34 -12.65
CA LEU A 203 -5.53 -4.30 -13.57
C LEU A 203 -5.64 -3.78 -15.02
N PHE A 204 -4.55 -3.87 -15.77
CA PHE A 204 -4.51 -3.58 -17.20
C PHE A 204 -4.28 -4.87 -17.98
N ASP A 205 -5.01 -5.03 -19.07
CA ASP A 205 -4.79 -6.09 -20.06
C ASP A 205 -3.85 -5.56 -21.14
N ALA A 206 -2.55 -5.80 -20.94
CA ALA A 206 -1.51 -5.40 -21.87
C ALA A 206 -0.23 -6.18 -21.58
N THR A 207 0.58 -6.37 -22.61
CA THR A 207 1.96 -6.83 -22.45
C THR A 207 2.85 -5.64 -22.17
N LYS A 208 3.51 -5.65 -21.01
CA LYS A 208 4.57 -4.70 -20.65
C LYS A 208 5.86 -5.48 -20.46
N ASN A 209 6.96 -4.96 -21.01
CA ASN A 209 8.28 -5.53 -20.74
C ASN A 209 8.69 -5.13 -19.32
N MET A 210 8.37 -5.98 -18.35
CA MET A 210 8.58 -5.77 -16.92
C MET A 210 9.66 -6.73 -16.40
N SER A 211 10.34 -6.35 -15.31
CA SER A 211 11.26 -7.25 -14.62
C SER A 211 10.52 -8.55 -14.23
N LYS A 212 11.20 -9.69 -14.37
CA LYS A 212 10.65 -11.00 -14.03
C LYS A 212 10.26 -11.12 -12.55
N GLU A 213 10.79 -10.26 -11.69
CA GLU A 213 10.46 -10.22 -10.26
C GLU A 213 9.04 -9.69 -9.97
N PHE A 214 8.46 -8.95 -10.91
CA PHE A 214 7.12 -8.35 -10.80
C PHE A 214 6.13 -8.99 -11.78
N ASP A 215 6.55 -10.01 -12.54
CA ASP A 215 5.64 -10.75 -13.41
C ASP A 215 4.82 -11.75 -12.59
N TYR A 216 3.51 -11.51 -12.50
CA TYR A 216 2.58 -12.35 -11.75
C TYR A 216 1.65 -13.19 -12.65
N ASN A 217 1.90 -13.24 -13.96
CA ASN A 217 1.05 -13.93 -14.93
C ASN A 217 1.20 -15.46 -14.89
N ILE A 218 0.52 -16.12 -13.94
CA ILE A 218 0.34 -17.58 -13.95
C ILE A 218 -0.96 -17.97 -14.68
N PRO A 219 -1.08 -19.22 -15.18
CA PRO A 219 -2.29 -19.67 -15.87
C PRO A 219 -3.56 -19.46 -15.05
N ASN A 220 -4.57 -18.85 -15.67
CA ASN A 220 -5.90 -18.61 -15.09
C ASN A 220 -5.91 -17.73 -13.82
N LEU A 221 -4.87 -16.94 -13.54
CA LEU A 221 -4.95 -15.95 -12.46
C LEU A 221 -5.76 -14.74 -12.87
N PHE A 222 -5.35 -14.06 -13.93
CA PHE A 222 -6.01 -12.84 -14.40
C PHE A 222 -7.06 -13.14 -15.46
N MET A 223 -8.23 -12.54 -15.30
CA MET A 223 -9.40 -12.79 -16.15
C MET A 223 -10.06 -11.50 -16.60
N ASP A 224 -10.69 -11.51 -17.78
CA ASP A 224 -11.68 -10.51 -18.16
C ASP A 224 -13.04 -10.74 -17.44
N LYS A 225 -14.00 -9.84 -17.62
CA LYS A 225 -15.37 -9.99 -17.05
C LYS A 225 -16.15 -11.18 -17.61
N ARG A 226 -15.72 -11.75 -18.73
CA ARG A 226 -16.31 -12.91 -19.38
C ARG A 226 -15.61 -14.21 -18.98
N LYS A 227 -14.66 -14.15 -18.02
CA LYS A 227 -13.84 -15.27 -17.52
C LYS A 227 -12.87 -15.83 -18.56
N HIS A 228 -12.43 -15.03 -19.52
CA HIS A 228 -11.31 -15.40 -20.38
C HIS A 228 -9.98 -15.03 -19.72
N PRO A 229 -8.97 -15.92 -19.75
CA PRO A 229 -7.64 -15.59 -19.27
C PRO A 229 -7.05 -14.42 -20.03
N ILE A 230 -6.43 -13.50 -19.30
CA ILE A 230 -5.71 -12.35 -19.87
C ILE A 230 -4.28 -12.31 -19.34
N HIS A 231 -3.43 -11.56 -20.04
CA HIS A 231 -2.09 -11.23 -19.57
C HIS A 231 -2.09 -9.81 -19.04
N GLY A 232 -2.00 -9.65 -17.72
CA GLY A 232 -2.20 -8.36 -17.08
C GLY A 232 -1.20 -8.02 -15.99
N TYR A 233 -1.23 -6.75 -15.60
CA TYR A 233 -0.40 -6.20 -14.53
C TYR A 233 -1.10 -5.00 -13.88
N GLY A 234 -0.74 -4.67 -12.64
CA GLY A 234 -1.12 -3.41 -12.01
C GLY A 234 -0.25 -2.28 -12.54
N HIS A 235 -0.84 -1.17 -13.00
CA HIS A 235 -0.07 -0.09 -13.65
C HIS A 235 0.82 0.75 -12.71
N ILE A 236 0.67 0.63 -11.40
CA ILE A 236 1.40 1.43 -10.42
C ILE A 236 2.70 0.72 -10.09
N GLU A 237 3.82 1.32 -10.47
CA GLU A 237 5.15 0.80 -10.19
C GLU A 237 5.35 0.61 -8.68
N THR A 238 5.23 1.68 -7.89
CA THR A 238 5.40 1.69 -6.41
C THR A 238 4.53 0.70 -5.63
N ALA A 239 3.57 0.05 -6.26
CA ALA A 239 2.79 -1.02 -5.64
C ALA A 239 3.29 -2.40 -6.09
N ASP A 240 4.58 -2.53 -6.43
CA ASP A 240 5.23 -3.70 -7.03
C ASP A 240 4.50 -4.22 -8.28
N TYR A 241 3.82 -3.36 -9.04
CA TYR A 241 2.92 -3.75 -10.14
C TYR A 241 1.80 -4.72 -9.75
N CYS A 242 1.47 -4.83 -8.46
CA CYS A 242 0.35 -5.60 -7.97
C CYS A 242 -0.98 -4.97 -8.41
N PRO A 243 -1.92 -5.74 -8.99
CA PRO A 243 -3.25 -5.23 -9.28
C PRO A 243 -4.10 -5.18 -8.01
N TYR A 244 -4.71 -4.03 -7.74
CA TYR A 244 -5.53 -3.78 -6.57
C TYR A 244 -6.76 -2.93 -6.81
N TYR A 245 -7.69 -3.00 -5.86
CA TYR A 245 -8.86 -2.13 -5.81
C TYR A 245 -8.48 -0.74 -5.32
N ARG A 246 -8.57 0.26 -6.21
CA ARG A 246 -8.44 1.68 -5.85
C ARG A 246 -9.78 2.37 -5.91
N VAL A 247 -9.95 3.46 -5.16
CA VAL A 247 -11.16 4.29 -5.25
C VAL A 247 -11.34 4.74 -6.70
N TYR A 248 -12.54 4.52 -7.23
CA TYR A 248 -12.87 4.81 -8.61
C TYR A 248 -13.98 5.85 -8.67
N GLY A 249 -13.59 7.04 -9.13
CA GLY A 249 -14.43 8.21 -9.28
C GLY A 249 -13.61 9.45 -8.97
N GLU A 250 -13.21 10.19 -10.01
CA GLU A 250 -12.96 11.62 -9.85
C GLU A 250 -14.24 12.37 -10.24
N PHE A 251 -14.51 13.42 -9.50
CA PHE A 251 -15.30 14.60 -9.83
C PHE A 251 -15.62 14.83 -11.30
N SER A 252 -16.65 14.15 -11.79
CA SER A 252 -17.29 14.53 -13.03
C SER A 252 -17.93 15.91 -12.84
N THR A 253 -17.58 16.87 -13.69
CA THR A 253 -18.31 18.15 -13.82
C THR A 253 -19.71 17.98 -14.42
N GLN A 254 -20.13 16.75 -14.70
CA GLN A 254 -21.41 16.42 -15.32
C GLN A 254 -22.37 15.65 -14.40
N ASP A 255 -21.97 15.28 -13.20
CA ASP A 255 -22.87 14.65 -12.23
C ASP A 255 -23.14 15.59 -11.05
N HIS A 256 -24.42 15.93 -10.86
CA HIS A 256 -24.92 16.63 -9.68
C HIS A 256 -24.82 15.76 -8.42
N GLY A 257 -23.60 15.51 -7.94
CA GLY A 257 -23.31 14.79 -6.70
C GLY A 257 -22.73 13.39 -6.90
N ALA A 258 -21.43 13.31 -7.20
CA ALA A 258 -20.68 12.05 -7.25
C ALA A 258 -20.36 11.55 -5.83
N ASP A 259 -21.36 10.97 -5.16
CA ASP A 259 -21.14 10.26 -3.92
C ASP A 259 -20.62 8.86 -4.24
N THR A 260 -19.40 8.53 -3.81
CA THR A 260 -18.82 7.20 -4.02
C THR A 260 -19.17 6.23 -2.89
N ARG A 261 -19.88 6.67 -1.84
CA ARG A 261 -20.24 5.82 -0.71
C ARG A 261 -21.20 4.73 -1.17
N CYS A 262 -20.86 3.49 -0.85
CA CYS A 262 -21.73 2.34 -1.05
C CYS A 262 -22.84 2.26 0.01
N THR A 263 -23.05 3.30 0.81
CA THR A 263 -24.27 3.44 1.62
C THR A 263 -25.48 3.87 0.77
N TYR A 264 -25.25 4.37 -0.45
CA TYR A 264 -26.33 4.74 -1.37
C TYR A 264 -26.78 3.54 -2.22
N PRO A 265 -28.11 3.31 -2.37
CA PRO A 265 -28.64 2.18 -3.15
C PRO A 265 -28.11 2.11 -4.58
N ASP A 266 -27.93 3.25 -5.23
CA ASP A 266 -27.44 3.33 -6.62
C ASP A 266 -25.98 2.87 -6.76
N ASN A 267 -25.23 2.92 -5.67
CA ASN A 267 -23.84 2.47 -5.58
C ASN A 267 -23.70 1.02 -5.12
N MET A 268 -24.79 0.25 -4.96
CA MET A 268 -24.74 -1.14 -4.48
C MET A 268 -24.92 -2.18 -5.60
N ASN A 269 -25.22 -1.76 -6.82
CA ASN A 269 -25.51 -2.65 -7.95
C ASN A 269 -24.23 -3.11 -8.68
N TYR A 270 -23.36 -3.81 -7.98
CA TYR A 270 -22.19 -4.48 -8.57
C TYR A 270 -22.32 -5.98 -8.35
N ASN A 271 -22.15 -6.76 -9.42
CA ASN A 271 -22.04 -8.23 -9.52
C ASN A 271 -22.41 -9.07 -8.27
N ASN A 272 -23.21 -10.14 -8.47
CA ASN A 272 -23.80 -11.06 -7.46
C ASN A 272 -22.93 -11.56 -6.28
N TYR A 273 -21.63 -11.27 -6.22
CA TYR A 273 -20.76 -11.54 -5.07
C TYR A 273 -20.76 -10.43 -3.99
N SER A 274 -21.45 -9.31 -4.24
CA SER A 274 -21.60 -8.21 -3.27
C SER A 274 -22.71 -8.45 -2.22
N LEU A 275 -23.48 -9.53 -2.38
CA LEU A 275 -24.50 -9.99 -1.45
C LEU A 275 -24.01 -11.31 -0.85
N GLU A 276 -24.01 -11.40 0.49
CA GLU A 276 -23.65 -12.56 1.34
C GLU A 276 -22.15 -12.73 1.61
N THR A 277 -21.57 -12.01 2.59
CA THR A 277 -21.36 -12.62 3.92
C THR A 277 -21.40 -11.54 5.01
N ALA A 278 -22.63 -11.15 5.37
CA ALA A 278 -22.92 -10.55 6.66
C ALA A 278 -23.77 -11.57 7.42
N LEU A 279 -23.13 -12.61 7.96
CA LEU A 279 -23.72 -13.49 8.96
C LEU A 279 -22.68 -13.77 10.02
N LEU A 280 -22.76 -12.97 11.09
CA LEU A 280 -22.77 -13.39 12.49
C LEU A 280 -21.98 -14.67 12.81
N TYR A 281 -20.82 -14.52 13.46
CA TYR A 281 -20.52 -15.06 14.80
C TYR A 281 -19.35 -14.28 15.41
#